data_AF-A0A4Q6F7Z3-F1
#
_entry.id   AF-A0A4Q6F7Z3-F1
#
_cell.length_a   1.000
_cell.length_b   1.000
_cell.length_c   1.000
_cell.angle_alpha   90.00
_cell.angle_beta   90.00
_cell.angle_gamma   90.00
#
_symmetry.space_group_name_H-M   'P 1'
#
loop_
_entity.id
_entity.type
_entity.pdbx_description
1 polymer ?
#
loop_
_entity_poly.entity_id
_entity_poly.type
_entity_poly.pdbx_seq_one_letter_code
_entity_poly.pdbx_strand_id
1 'polypeptide(L)'
;MTRSLVLITVVTLLSSCGFKRSSSSSIKADALPLGNEQALESRPENNSCLAFARPTENTAVKLQRLGNNEFPEIVGLQQPPNSKRFYAVRRTGQIETFTAESGKTMFLDLSSIVNSRPGEGGLLGMAWHPTKKNEFYLSYTLPSTNSPANLRSTIARFTA
;
A
#
# COMPACT_ATOMS: atom_id res chain seq x y z
N MET A 1 4.65 -54.72 64.00
CA MET A 1 4.35 -55.59 62.84
C MET A 1 4.60 -54.76 61.58
N THR A 2 5.85 -54.50 61.19
CA THR A 2 6.75 -55.30 60.32
C THR A 2 6.18 -55.70 58.95
N ARG A 3 6.97 -55.30 57.91
CA ARG A 3 7.07 -55.75 56.50
C ARG A 3 6.32 -54.89 55.47
N SER A 4 6.86 -54.58 54.31
CA SER A 4 8.23 -54.63 53.76
C SER A 4 8.22 -53.80 52.47
N LEU A 5 9.37 -53.21 52.16
CA LEU A 5 9.70 -52.48 50.94
C LEU A 5 9.62 -53.39 49.69
N VAL A 6 8.95 -52.95 48.62
CA VAL A 6 9.21 -53.41 47.25
C VAL A 6 9.20 -52.18 46.32
N LEU A 7 10.34 -51.93 45.69
CA LEU A 7 10.59 -50.88 44.71
C LEU A 7 10.11 -51.38 43.34
N ILE A 8 9.18 -50.68 42.68
CA ILE A 8 8.80 -50.96 41.29
C ILE A 8 8.89 -49.67 40.48
N THR A 9 9.86 -49.64 39.58
CA THR A 9 10.01 -48.69 38.48
C THR A 9 8.91 -48.94 37.45
N VAL A 10 8.09 -47.93 37.15
CA VAL A 10 7.14 -47.97 36.03
C VAL A 10 7.53 -46.91 35.01
N VAL A 11 7.83 -47.39 33.81
CA VAL A 11 8.21 -46.62 32.62
C VAL A 11 6.99 -45.87 32.10
N THR A 12 7.12 -44.56 31.96
CA THR A 12 6.11 -43.67 31.35
C THR A 12 6.05 -43.87 29.84
N LEU A 13 4.93 -44.41 29.34
CA LEU A 13 4.60 -44.45 27.91
C LEU A 13 3.91 -43.13 27.50
N LEU A 14 4.60 -42.29 26.72
CA LEU A 14 3.98 -41.17 26.03
C LEU A 14 3.09 -41.69 24.88
N SER A 15 1.79 -41.39 24.95
CA SER A 15 0.90 -41.51 23.79
C SER A 15 1.21 -40.39 22.80
N SER A 16 1.98 -40.74 21.76
CA SER A 16 2.19 -39.92 20.58
C SER A 16 1.14 -40.27 19.53
N CYS A 17 0.40 -39.28 19.03
CA CYS A 17 -0.27 -39.43 17.75
C CYS A 17 0.82 -39.60 16.68
N GLY A 18 0.81 -40.76 16.00
CA GLY A 18 1.76 -41.08 14.96
C GLY A 18 1.66 -40.10 13.80
N PHE A 19 2.52 -39.08 13.81
CA PHE A 19 2.82 -38.30 12.63
C PHE A 19 3.63 -39.19 11.70
N LYS A 20 2.98 -39.78 10.68
CA LYS A 20 3.71 -40.31 9.53
C LYS A 20 4.48 -39.12 8.96
N ARG A 21 5.78 -39.11 9.21
CA ARG A 21 6.73 -38.20 8.59
C ARG A 21 6.63 -38.48 7.09
N SER A 22 5.84 -37.67 6.38
CA SER A 22 5.96 -37.60 4.94
C SER A 22 7.41 -37.17 4.73
N SER A 23 8.23 -38.10 4.26
CA SER A 23 9.50 -37.75 3.65
C SER A 23 9.16 -36.67 2.65
N SER A 24 9.60 -35.44 2.92
CA SER A 24 9.58 -34.41 1.89
C SER A 24 10.43 -34.98 0.78
N SER A 25 9.77 -35.47 -0.27
CA SER A 25 10.35 -35.48 -1.59
C SER A 25 10.58 -34.01 -1.89
N SER A 26 11.73 -33.51 -1.41
CA SER A 26 12.33 -32.31 -1.95
C SER A 26 12.57 -32.68 -3.40
N ILE A 27 11.57 -32.39 -4.24
CA ILE A 27 11.83 -32.22 -5.65
C ILE A 27 12.89 -31.14 -5.63
N LYS A 28 14.14 -31.54 -5.89
CA LYS A 28 15.17 -30.59 -6.24
C LYS A 28 14.49 -29.79 -7.35
N ALA A 29 14.15 -28.54 -7.06
CA ALA A 29 14.04 -27.60 -8.14
C ALA A 29 15.40 -27.75 -8.82
N ASP A 30 15.42 -28.38 -9.99
CA ASP A 30 16.54 -28.25 -10.89
C ASP A 30 16.85 -26.77 -10.87
N ALA A 31 18.07 -26.44 -10.45
CA ALA A 31 18.51 -25.07 -10.39
C ALA A 31 18.17 -24.49 -11.76
N LEU A 32 17.14 -23.64 -11.81
CA LEU A 32 16.92 -22.79 -12.97
C LEU A 32 18.28 -22.14 -13.17
N PRO A 33 18.90 -22.26 -14.35
CA PRO A 33 20.20 -21.66 -14.57
C PRO A 33 20.08 -20.23 -14.05
N LEU A 34 20.92 -19.89 -13.07
CA LEU A 34 21.08 -18.52 -12.61
C LEU A 34 21.61 -17.75 -13.81
N GLY A 35 20.69 -17.41 -14.71
CA GLY A 35 20.88 -16.38 -15.70
C GLY A 35 21.18 -15.17 -14.86
N ASN A 36 22.47 -14.80 -14.88
CA ASN A 36 22.96 -13.46 -14.64
C ASN A 36 21.87 -12.51 -14.15
N GLU A 37 21.81 -12.20 -12.85
CA GLU A 37 20.85 -11.23 -12.30
C GLU A 37 20.93 -9.85 -13.00
N GLN A 38 22.00 -9.64 -13.77
CA GLN A 38 22.19 -8.54 -14.71
C GLN A 38 21.23 -8.53 -15.92
N ALA A 39 20.58 -9.65 -16.26
CA ALA A 39 19.68 -9.75 -17.41
C ALA A 39 18.32 -9.07 -17.16
N LEU A 40 17.89 -8.93 -15.91
CA LEU A 40 16.72 -8.12 -15.54
C LEU A 40 17.04 -6.62 -15.45
N GLU A 41 18.31 -6.28 -15.23
CA GLU A 41 18.80 -4.90 -15.19
C GLU A 41 19.10 -4.33 -16.58
N SER A 42 19.43 -5.21 -17.54
CA SER A 42 19.56 -4.85 -18.95
C SER A 42 18.21 -4.87 -19.64
N ARG A 43 17.66 -3.69 -19.93
CA ARG A 43 16.50 -3.57 -20.81
C ARG A 43 16.81 -4.26 -22.15
N PRO A 44 15.96 -5.18 -22.65
CA PRO A 44 16.14 -5.75 -23.97
C PRO A 44 16.17 -4.66 -25.03
N GLU A 45 17.07 -4.79 -26.00
CA GLU A 45 17.13 -3.92 -27.17
C GLU A 45 15.78 -3.99 -27.91
N ASN A 46 14.96 -2.96 -27.72
CA ASN A 46 13.66 -2.85 -28.37
C ASN A 46 13.59 -1.51 -29.09
N ASN A 47 13.98 -1.53 -30.37
CA ASN A 47 13.96 -0.37 -31.25
C ASN A 47 12.54 0.15 -31.57
N SER A 48 11.48 -0.57 -31.14
CA SER A 48 10.09 -0.10 -31.21
C SER A 48 9.58 0.51 -29.89
N CYS A 49 10.39 0.50 -28.83
CA CYS A 49 9.96 0.92 -27.51
C CYS A 49 10.12 2.44 -27.34
N LEU A 50 9.00 3.14 -27.16
CA LEU A 50 8.94 4.58 -26.89
C LEU A 50 9.59 5.00 -25.56
N ALA A 51 9.91 4.06 -24.68
CA ALA A 51 10.49 4.40 -23.39
C ALA A 51 11.93 4.91 -23.56
N PHE A 52 12.24 6.03 -22.93
CA PHE A 52 13.58 6.62 -22.94
C PHE A 52 14.62 5.68 -22.31
N ALA A 53 15.90 5.91 -22.62
CA ALA A 53 17.00 5.19 -21.98
C ALA A 53 16.95 5.39 -20.45
N ARG A 54 17.37 4.37 -19.69
CA ARG A 54 17.49 4.48 -18.24
C ARG A 54 18.44 5.64 -17.91
N PRO A 55 18.07 6.59 -17.05
CA PRO A 55 18.97 7.65 -16.61
C PRO A 55 20.25 7.04 -16.01
N THR A 56 21.41 7.64 -16.29
CA THR A 56 22.68 7.20 -15.71
C THR A 56 22.66 7.43 -14.20
N GLU A 57 23.04 6.39 -13.44
CA GLU A 57 22.89 6.30 -11.98
C GLU A 57 23.71 7.34 -11.19
N ASN A 58 24.58 8.10 -11.88
CA ASN A 58 25.37 9.19 -11.29
C ASN A 58 24.68 10.58 -11.38
N THR A 59 23.41 10.64 -11.80
CA THR A 59 22.63 11.87 -11.68
C THR A 59 22.20 12.03 -10.23
N ALA A 60 22.86 12.92 -9.48
CA ALA A 60 22.57 13.15 -8.07
C ALA A 60 21.15 13.74 -7.89
N VAL A 61 20.16 12.87 -7.65
CA VAL A 61 18.81 13.27 -7.23
C VAL A 61 18.86 13.65 -5.76
N LYS A 62 18.31 14.82 -5.42
CA LYS A 62 18.16 15.27 -4.03
C LYS A 62 16.70 15.47 -3.72
N LEU A 63 16.28 15.01 -2.55
CA LEU A 63 14.96 15.35 -2.02
C LEU A 63 15.04 16.73 -1.37
N GLN A 64 14.16 17.63 -1.81
CA GLN A 64 13.94 18.91 -1.17
C GLN A 64 12.56 18.88 -0.50
N ARG A 65 12.49 19.33 0.74
CA ARG A 65 11.22 19.45 1.45
C ARG A 65 10.35 20.51 0.77
N LEU A 66 9.10 20.16 0.46
CA LEU A 66 8.11 21.06 -0.10
C LEU A 66 7.28 21.70 1.03
N GLY A 67 7.58 22.97 1.33
CA GLY A 67 6.92 23.71 2.41
C GLY A 67 7.19 23.14 3.81
N ASN A 68 6.47 23.66 4.82
CA ASN A 68 6.58 23.19 6.20
C ASN A 68 5.23 22.72 6.75
N ASN A 69 4.53 21.89 5.97
CA ASN A 69 3.23 21.33 6.33
C ASN A 69 3.35 19.82 6.57
N GLU A 70 2.56 19.30 7.50
CA GLU A 70 2.43 17.86 7.78
C GLU A 70 1.06 17.35 7.37
N PHE A 71 1.01 16.14 6.81
CA PHE A 71 -0.23 15.53 6.30
C PHE A 71 -0.34 14.09 6.81
N PRO A 72 -0.94 13.87 7.99
CA PRO A 72 -1.15 12.52 8.50
C PRO A 72 -2.05 11.71 7.56
N GLU A 73 -1.65 10.47 7.28
CA GLU A 73 -2.36 9.56 6.36
C GLU A 73 -2.60 10.16 4.96
N ILE A 74 -1.62 10.91 4.43
CA ILE A 74 -1.64 11.35 3.03
C ILE A 74 -1.55 10.15 2.09
N VAL A 75 -2.42 10.10 1.10
CA VAL A 75 -2.42 9.06 0.05
C VAL A 75 -2.09 9.63 -1.32
N GLY A 76 -2.14 10.95 -1.49
CA GLY A 76 -1.84 11.59 -2.75
C GLY A 76 -1.60 13.09 -2.63
N LEU A 77 -0.83 13.61 -3.57
CA LEU A 77 -0.59 15.03 -3.75
C LEU A 77 -0.92 15.39 -5.20
N GLN A 78 -1.86 16.32 -5.40
CA GLN A 78 -2.36 16.69 -6.72
C GLN A 78 -2.16 18.18 -7.00
N GLN A 79 -1.98 18.52 -8.28
CA GLN A 79 -1.99 19.89 -8.77
C GLN A 79 -2.97 20.01 -9.95
N PRO A 80 -3.82 21.05 -9.98
CA PRO A 80 -4.55 21.40 -11.18
C PRO A 80 -3.59 21.82 -12.30
N PRO A 81 -3.97 21.66 -13.57
CA PRO A 81 -3.21 22.21 -14.70
C PRO A 81 -2.91 23.71 -14.49
N ASN A 82 -1.65 24.10 -14.70
CA ASN A 82 -1.16 25.48 -14.59
C ASN A 82 -1.31 26.15 -13.20
N SER A 83 -1.32 25.36 -12.12
CA SER A 83 -1.43 25.85 -10.75
C SER A 83 -0.16 25.58 -9.92
N LYS A 84 0.25 26.55 -9.10
CA LYS A 84 1.30 26.37 -8.06
C LYS A 84 0.75 25.79 -6.75
N ARG A 85 -0.58 25.61 -6.68
CA ARG A 85 -1.27 25.15 -5.48
C ARG A 85 -1.39 23.63 -5.49
N PHE A 86 -1.00 23.03 -4.39
CA PHE A 86 -1.11 21.61 -4.14
C PHE A 86 -2.39 21.29 -3.37
N TYR A 87 -2.86 20.07 -3.54
CA TYR A 87 -4.01 19.48 -2.85
C TYR A 87 -3.56 18.15 -2.27
N ALA A 88 -3.37 18.12 -0.95
CA ALA A 88 -3.01 16.93 -0.20
C ALA A 88 -4.28 16.15 0.12
N VAL A 89 -4.34 14.92 -0.38
CA VAL A 89 -5.48 14.01 -0.23
C VAL A 89 -5.19 13.11 0.97
N ARG A 90 -6.02 13.19 2.00
CA ARG A 90 -5.87 12.40 3.22
C ARG A 90 -6.89 11.27 3.26
N ARG A 91 -6.43 10.07 3.65
CA ARG A 91 -7.24 8.85 3.76
C ARG A 91 -8.51 9.04 4.58
N THR A 92 -8.44 9.88 5.62
CA THR A 92 -9.54 10.22 6.53
C THR A 92 -10.67 11.06 5.90
N GLY A 93 -10.56 11.43 4.62
CA GLY A 93 -11.63 12.11 3.88
C GLY A 93 -11.45 13.62 3.74
N GLN A 94 -10.33 14.19 4.19
CA GLN A 94 -10.02 15.61 4.00
C GLN A 94 -9.10 15.84 2.81
N ILE A 95 -9.29 16.99 2.19
CA ILE A 95 -8.37 17.57 1.21
C ILE A 95 -7.91 18.92 1.75
N GLU A 96 -6.61 19.07 1.92
CA GLU A 96 -5.97 20.31 2.40
C GLU A 96 -5.17 20.93 1.25
N THR A 97 -5.21 22.25 1.12
CA THR A 97 -4.53 22.98 0.04
C THR A 97 -3.47 23.93 0.55
N PHE A 98 -2.35 24.05 -0.18
CA PHE A 98 -1.20 24.88 0.20
C PHE A 98 -0.35 25.25 -1.02
N THR A 99 0.56 26.21 -0.87
CA THR A 99 1.69 26.45 -1.77
C THR A 99 3.01 26.21 -1.03
N ALA A 100 4.15 26.24 -1.72
CA ALA A 100 5.45 26.05 -1.06
C ALA A 100 5.73 27.13 0.00
N GLU A 101 5.15 28.31 -0.15
CA GLU A 101 5.33 29.49 0.69
C GLU A 101 4.22 29.67 1.73
N SER A 102 3.10 28.93 1.61
CA SER A 102 1.92 29.10 2.45
C SER A 102 1.69 27.94 3.41
N GLY A 103 1.06 28.23 4.55
CA GLY A 103 0.45 27.20 5.38
C GLY A 103 -0.68 26.48 4.64
N LYS A 104 -1.02 25.27 5.10
CA LYS A 104 -2.16 24.51 4.59
C LYS A 104 -3.49 25.02 5.15
N THR A 105 -4.53 24.98 4.31
CA THR A 105 -5.92 25.28 4.68
C THR A 105 -6.85 24.15 4.22
N MET A 106 -7.98 23.95 4.89
CA MET A 106 -8.98 22.99 4.45
C MET A 106 -9.56 23.39 3.08
N PHE A 107 -9.64 22.46 2.14
CA PHE A 107 -10.30 22.64 0.84
C PHE A 107 -11.64 21.91 0.78
N LEU A 108 -11.67 20.65 1.24
CA LEU A 108 -12.88 19.82 1.27
C LEU A 108 -12.79 18.85 2.45
N ASP A 109 -13.92 18.63 3.13
CA ASP A 109 -14.03 17.64 4.21
C ASP A 109 -15.20 16.68 3.95
N LEU A 110 -14.89 15.41 3.70
CA LEU A 110 -15.84 14.30 3.54
C LEU A 110 -15.71 13.27 4.67
N SER A 111 -15.01 13.60 5.76
CA SER A 111 -14.70 12.66 6.84
C SER A 111 -15.93 12.09 7.56
N SER A 112 -17.07 12.77 7.45
CA SER A 112 -18.35 12.30 8.00
C SER A 112 -18.96 11.14 7.22
N ILE A 113 -18.62 10.99 5.94
CA ILE A 113 -19.20 9.95 5.06
C ILE A 113 -18.20 8.88 4.64
N VAL A 114 -16.92 9.23 4.56
CA VAL A 114 -15.86 8.32 4.14
C VAL A 114 -15.64 7.24 5.20
N ASN A 115 -15.62 5.98 4.77
CA ASN A 115 -15.24 4.87 5.64
C ASN A 115 -13.73 4.60 5.53
N SER A 116 -12.95 5.20 6.43
CA SER A 116 -11.48 5.08 6.46
C SER A 116 -10.94 4.08 7.50
N ARG A 117 -11.81 3.42 8.27
CA ARG A 117 -11.39 2.50 9.34
C ARG A 117 -10.86 1.16 8.83
N PRO A 118 -11.50 0.50 7.85
CA PRO A 118 -11.06 -0.82 7.39
C PRO A 118 -9.91 -0.69 6.38
N GLY A 119 -8.75 -1.29 6.66
CA GLY A 119 -7.66 -1.52 5.69
C GLY A 119 -7.37 -0.34 4.75
N GLU A 120 -7.49 -0.59 3.44
CA GLU A 120 -7.32 0.39 2.35
C GLU A 120 -8.58 1.25 2.09
N GLY A 121 -9.54 1.26 3.00
CA GLY A 121 -10.67 2.19 2.96
C GLY A 121 -10.24 3.63 3.24
N GLY A 122 -10.92 4.58 2.61
CA GLY A 122 -10.71 6.00 2.80
C GLY A 122 -11.05 6.81 1.57
N LEU A 123 -10.56 8.05 1.55
CA LEU A 123 -10.39 8.84 0.33
C LEU A 123 -9.06 8.44 -0.30
N LEU A 124 -9.09 7.91 -1.53
CA LEU A 124 -7.98 7.17 -2.14
C LEU A 124 -7.39 7.86 -3.36
N GLY A 125 -8.20 8.64 -4.07
CA GLY A 125 -7.76 9.28 -5.31
C GLY A 125 -8.47 10.59 -5.57
N MET A 126 -7.76 11.47 -6.26
CA MET A 126 -8.28 12.74 -6.76
C MET A 126 -7.69 12.99 -8.15
N ALA A 127 -8.52 13.45 -9.08
CA ALA A 127 -8.08 13.88 -10.40
C ALA A 127 -8.81 15.16 -10.80
N TRP A 128 -8.08 16.15 -11.28
CA TRP A 128 -8.67 17.34 -11.91
C TRP A 128 -9.21 16.98 -13.29
N HIS A 129 -10.33 17.58 -13.67
CA HIS A 129 -10.80 17.48 -15.04
C HIS A 129 -9.76 18.13 -15.99
N PRO A 130 -9.43 17.50 -17.14
CA PRO A 130 -8.35 17.96 -18.00
C PRO A 130 -8.56 19.36 -18.59
N THR A 131 -9.82 19.72 -18.93
CA THR A 131 -10.13 20.99 -19.61
C THR A 131 -11.12 21.90 -18.88
N LYS A 132 -12.07 21.38 -18.10
CA LYS A 132 -13.03 22.17 -17.33
C LYS A 132 -12.38 22.70 -16.06
N LYS A 133 -12.43 24.03 -15.91
CA LYS A 133 -12.01 24.69 -14.68
C LYS A 133 -12.89 24.23 -13.52
N ASN A 134 -12.27 24.10 -12.35
CA ASN A 134 -12.91 23.79 -11.08
C ASN A 134 -13.64 22.44 -10.97
N GLU A 135 -13.59 21.58 -11.99
CA GLU A 135 -14.18 20.24 -11.94
C GLU A 135 -13.10 19.22 -11.53
N PHE A 136 -13.43 18.34 -10.59
CA PHE A 136 -12.55 17.26 -10.15
C PHE A 136 -13.34 16.03 -9.75
N TYR A 137 -12.65 14.90 -9.67
CA TYR A 137 -13.21 13.61 -9.35
C TYR A 137 -12.50 13.02 -8.16
N LEU A 138 -13.25 12.39 -7.27
CA LEU A 138 -12.72 11.68 -6.11
C LEU A 138 -13.06 10.21 -6.19
N SER A 139 -12.13 9.36 -5.77
CA SER A 139 -12.34 7.93 -5.50
C SER A 139 -12.25 7.71 -4.00
N TYR A 140 -13.32 7.20 -3.40
CA TYR A 140 -13.40 6.98 -1.95
C TYR A 140 -14.34 5.82 -1.59
N THR A 141 -14.24 5.33 -0.36
CA THR A 141 -15.10 4.26 0.15
C THR A 141 -16.14 4.78 1.12
N LEU A 142 -17.35 4.24 1.00
CA LEU A 142 -18.47 4.45 1.93
C LEU A 142 -18.75 3.16 2.74
N PRO A 143 -19.42 3.25 3.90
CA PRO A 143 -19.91 2.05 4.60
C PRO A 143 -20.91 1.27 3.74
N SER A 144 -20.86 -0.06 3.83
CA SER A 144 -21.76 -0.95 3.09
C SER A 144 -21.88 -2.32 3.75
N THR A 145 -23.08 -2.64 4.24
CA THR A 145 -23.39 -3.94 4.84
C THR A 145 -23.37 -5.10 3.85
N ASN A 146 -23.39 -4.81 2.54
CA ASN A 146 -23.32 -5.79 1.47
C ASN A 146 -21.88 -6.24 1.17
N SER A 147 -20.89 -5.69 1.87
CA SER A 147 -19.47 -6.03 1.73
C SER A 147 -18.96 -6.60 3.07
N PRO A 148 -18.29 -7.77 3.09
CA PRO A 148 -17.68 -8.30 4.31
C PRO A 148 -16.67 -7.34 4.94
N ALA A 149 -16.02 -6.49 4.14
CA ALA A 149 -15.09 -5.47 4.60
C ALA A 149 -15.78 -4.15 5.03
N ASN A 150 -17.11 -4.06 4.92
CA ASN A 150 -17.90 -2.85 5.13
C ASN A 150 -17.50 -1.68 4.19
N LEU A 151 -17.12 -1.98 2.95
CA LEU A 151 -16.67 -0.98 1.97
C LEU A 151 -17.53 -1.00 0.69
N ARG A 152 -17.93 0.18 0.22
CA ARG A 152 -18.44 0.43 -1.13
C ARG A 152 -17.58 1.50 -1.80
N SER A 153 -16.90 1.13 -2.88
CA SER A 153 -16.15 2.07 -3.71
C SER A 153 -17.08 3.04 -4.43
N THR A 154 -16.72 4.32 -4.43
CA THR A 154 -17.50 5.41 -5.02
C THR A 154 -16.55 6.30 -5.81
N ILE A 155 -16.95 6.65 -7.02
CA ILE A 155 -16.33 7.72 -7.81
C ILE A 155 -17.37 8.81 -7.98
N ALA A 156 -17.04 10.05 -7.57
CA ALA A 156 -17.95 11.17 -7.67
C ALA A 156 -17.26 12.41 -8.24
N ARG A 157 -18.04 13.23 -8.94
CA ARG A 157 -17.64 14.50 -9.53
C ARG A 157 -17.99 15.64 -8.58
N PHE A 158 -17.09 16.60 -8.43
CA PHE A 158 -17.22 17.79 -7.61
C PHE A 158 -16.87 19.04 -8.41
N THR A 159 -17.36 20.19 -7.94
CA THR A 159 -17.07 21.51 -8.49
C THR A 159 -16.64 22.45 -7.37
N ALA A 160 -15.59 23.24 -7.59
CA ALA A 160 -15.02 24.21 -6.65
C ALA A 160 -15.32 25.67 -6.98
#